data_AF-K1LG63-F1
#
_entry.id   AF-K1LG63-F1
#
_cell.length_a   1.000
_cell.length_b   1.000
_cell.length_c   1.000
_cell.angle_alpha   90.00
_cell.angle_beta   90.00
_cell.angle_gamma   90.00
#
_symmetry.space_group_name_H-M   'P 1'
#
loop_
_entity.id
_entity.type
_entity.pdbx_description
1 polymer ?
#
loop_
_entity_poly.entity_id
_entity_poly.type
_entity_poly.pdbx_seq_one_letter_code
_entity_poly.pdbx_strand_id
1 'polypeptide(L)'
;MKLYTKSELLNQLRTESEKAYQNLINKNSAKSSHKSNAQFMNNFITKQRNKFITNNIDNIDNPDDTVLNNLMLIYYVSYIVMLEYRHKCWPYEYMAFSRRIGELWEPFCKLPFQYSKKDLEEYKPKTFAYVKNEINENFLEYIDKLNISEDVEKSNIYDTAFDK
;
A
#
# COMPACT_ATOMS: atom_id res chain seq x y z
N MET A 1 -22.71 7.45 10.33
CA MET A 1 -21.28 7.15 10.60
C MET A 1 -21.00 7.31 12.09
N LYS A 2 -20.37 6.33 12.76
CA LYS A 2 -19.85 6.53 14.11
C LYS A 2 -18.49 7.22 14.03
N LEU A 3 -18.36 8.37 14.68
CA LEU A 3 -17.07 9.03 14.89
C LEU A 3 -16.39 8.36 16.08
N TYR A 4 -15.18 7.88 15.87
CA TYR A 4 -14.41 7.28 16.97
C TYR A 4 -13.44 8.30 17.54
N THR A 5 -13.28 8.28 18.86
CA THR A 5 -12.10 8.89 19.47
C THR A 5 -10.93 7.90 19.41
N LYS A 6 -9.70 8.44 19.43
CA LYS A 6 -8.48 7.62 19.49
C LYS A 6 -8.51 6.62 20.65
N SER A 7 -8.96 7.05 21.83
CA SER A 7 -8.99 6.23 23.04
C SER A 7 -9.97 5.06 22.91
N GLU A 8 -11.18 5.32 22.42
CA GLU A 8 -12.20 4.27 22.25
C GLU A 8 -11.76 3.20 21.25
N LEU A 9 -11.29 3.62 20.07
CA LEU A 9 -10.80 2.72 19.03
C LEU A 9 -9.64 1.86 19.53
N LEU A 10 -8.69 2.49 20.25
CA LEU A 10 -7.52 1.82 20.78
C LEU A 10 -7.90 0.78 21.84
N ASN A 11 -8.78 1.14 22.77
CA ASN A 11 -9.23 0.24 23.83
C ASN A 11 -10.04 -0.94 23.27
N GLN A 12 -10.91 -0.69 22.28
CA GLN A 12 -11.69 -1.73 21.64
C GLN A 12 -10.78 -2.71 20.88
N LEU A 13 -9.91 -2.20 20.00
CA LEU A 13 -8.98 -3.03 19.23
C LEU A 13 -7.99 -3.79 20.12
N ARG A 14 -7.49 -3.17 21.19
CA ARG A 14 -6.63 -3.85 22.18
C ARG A 14 -7.37 -4.96 22.88
N THR A 15 -8.61 -4.75 23.32
CA THR A 15 -9.41 -5.77 24.03
C THR A 15 -9.68 -6.97 23.12
N GLU A 16 -10.06 -6.73 21.87
CA GLU A 16 -10.30 -7.80 20.88
C GLU A 16 -9.00 -8.55 20.55
N SER A 17 -7.89 -7.83 20.38
CA SER A 17 -6.58 -8.41 20.07
C SER A 17 -5.99 -9.19 21.25
N GLU A 18 -6.17 -8.72 22.50
CA GLU A 18 -5.74 -9.44 23.70
C GLU A 18 -6.47 -10.77 23.82
N LYS A 19 -7.80 -10.79 23.62
CA LYS A 19 -8.58 -12.04 23.61
C LYS A 19 -8.07 -13.01 22.54
N ALA A 20 -7.79 -12.51 21.33
CA ALA A 20 -7.25 -13.34 20.25
C ALA A 20 -5.85 -13.88 20.58
N TYR A 21 -4.98 -13.05 21.17
CA TYR A 21 -3.63 -13.41 21.58
C TYR A 21 -3.63 -14.47 22.69
N GLN A 22 -4.45 -14.30 23.73
CA GLN A 22 -4.57 -15.29 24.80
C GLN A 22 -5.09 -16.63 24.27
N ASN A 23 -6.10 -16.61 23.41
CA ASN A 23 -6.59 -17.83 22.74
C ASN A 23 -5.51 -18.51 21.88
N LEU A 24 -4.66 -17.71 21.22
CA LEU A 24 -3.56 -18.22 20.42
C LEU A 24 -2.49 -18.90 21.29
N ILE A 25 -2.10 -18.30 22.41
CA ILE A 25 -1.13 -18.89 23.34
C ILE A 25 -1.67 -20.16 23.97
N ASN A 26 -2.91 -20.11 24.47
CA ASN A 26 -3.53 -21.25 25.16
C ASN A 26 -3.69 -22.48 24.26
N LYS A 27 -3.83 -22.29 22.94
CA LYS A 27 -3.92 -23.38 21.96
C LYS A 27 -2.57 -23.93 21.49
N ASN A 28 -1.47 -23.19 21.67
CA ASN A 28 -0.19 -23.45 21.02
C ASN A 28 0.89 -23.98 21.98
N SER A 29 0.56 -24.93 22.86
CA SER A 29 1.48 -25.44 23.88
C SER A 29 2.70 -26.22 23.35
N ALA A 30 2.85 -26.51 22.04
CA ALA A 30 4.04 -27.22 21.54
C ALA A 30 4.41 -27.10 20.04
N LYS A 31 3.62 -26.47 19.14
CA LYS A 31 3.81 -26.63 17.67
C LYS A 31 3.84 -25.37 16.80
N SER A 32 3.57 -24.16 17.32
CA SER A 32 3.54 -22.96 16.47
C SER A 32 4.81 -22.12 16.58
N SER A 33 5.32 -21.67 15.43
CA SER A 33 6.47 -20.76 15.37
C SER A 33 6.07 -19.33 15.76
N HIS A 34 7.03 -18.56 16.30
CA HIS A 34 6.86 -17.11 16.51
C HIS A 34 6.39 -16.39 15.24
N LYS A 35 6.90 -16.80 14.08
CA LYS A 35 6.51 -16.29 12.76
C LYS A 35 5.02 -16.50 12.47
N SER A 36 4.53 -17.73 12.65
CA SER A 36 3.11 -18.04 12.40
C SER A 36 2.18 -17.28 13.35
N ASN A 37 2.57 -17.12 14.61
CA ASN A 37 1.78 -16.38 15.60
C ASN A 37 1.72 -14.89 15.28
N ALA A 38 2.87 -14.30 14.92
CA ALA A 38 2.96 -12.92 14.46
C ALA A 38 2.12 -12.67 13.20
N GLN A 39 2.15 -13.60 12.24
CA GLN A 39 1.35 -13.51 11.02
C GLN A 39 -0.15 -13.63 11.29
N PHE A 40 -0.56 -14.54 12.18
CA PHE A 40 -1.95 -14.66 12.62
C PHE A 40 -2.45 -13.35 13.22
N MET A 41 -1.72 -12.76 14.17
CA MET A 41 -2.12 -11.49 14.79
C MET A 41 -2.20 -10.35 13.78
N ASN A 42 -1.24 -10.27 12.86
CA ASN A 42 -1.25 -9.28 11.78
C ASN A 42 -2.51 -9.38 10.91
N ASN A 43 -2.87 -10.60 10.51
CA ASN A 43 -4.07 -10.87 9.71
C ASN A 43 -5.36 -10.60 10.49
N PHE A 44 -5.40 -11.00 11.76
CA PHE A 44 -6.55 -10.75 12.65
C PHE A 44 -6.80 -9.24 12.79
N ILE A 45 -5.78 -8.45 13.09
CA ILE A 45 -5.91 -7.00 13.29
C ILE A 45 -6.28 -6.32 11.97
N THR A 46 -5.71 -6.76 10.85
CA THR A 46 -6.09 -6.30 9.51
C THR A 46 -7.57 -6.55 9.22
N LYS A 47 -8.07 -7.75 9.58
CA LYS A 47 -9.48 -8.10 9.45
C LYS A 47 -10.37 -7.23 10.33
N GLN A 48 -9.98 -6.96 11.58
CA GLN A 48 -10.74 -6.09 12.47
C GLN A 48 -10.77 -4.65 11.95
N ARG A 49 -9.63 -4.11 11.49
CA ARG A 49 -9.58 -2.80 10.83
C ARG A 49 -10.55 -2.73 9.66
N ASN A 50 -10.51 -3.69 8.74
CA ASN A 50 -11.38 -3.70 7.58
C ASN A 50 -12.86 -3.77 7.98
N LYS A 51 -13.23 -4.50 9.05
CA LYS A 51 -14.60 -4.46 9.59
C LYS A 51 -15.00 -3.06 10.07
N PHE A 52 -14.11 -2.33 10.75
CA PHE A 52 -14.39 -0.95 11.15
C PHE A 52 -14.65 -0.06 9.95
N ILE A 53 -13.84 -0.19 8.89
CA ILE A 53 -13.97 0.56 7.64
C ILE A 53 -15.31 0.20 6.96
N THR A 54 -15.58 -1.07 6.71
CA THR A 54 -16.82 -1.50 6.04
C THR A 54 -18.09 -1.12 6.80
N ASN A 55 -18.07 -1.21 8.14
CA ASN A 55 -19.23 -0.85 8.95
C ASN A 55 -19.47 0.68 9.03
N ASN A 56 -18.48 1.52 8.74
CA ASN A 56 -18.58 2.95 9.02
C ASN A 56 -18.26 3.88 7.84
N ILE A 57 -17.63 3.39 6.77
CA ILE A 57 -17.04 4.23 5.71
C ILE A 57 -17.46 3.75 4.32
N ASP A 58 -17.42 2.44 4.02
CA ASP A 58 -17.63 1.94 2.65
C ASP A 58 -19.01 2.29 2.05
N ASN A 59 -20.01 2.57 2.88
CA ASN A 59 -21.37 2.93 2.44
C ASN A 59 -21.64 4.44 2.40
N ILE A 60 -20.61 5.28 2.51
CA ILE A 60 -20.77 6.74 2.48
C ILE A 60 -20.52 7.26 1.07
N ASP A 61 -21.60 7.73 0.43
CA ASP A 61 -21.52 8.47 -0.81
C ASP A 61 -20.90 9.85 -0.55
N ASN A 62 -19.87 10.22 -1.33
CA ASN A 62 -19.12 11.48 -1.24
C ASN A 62 -18.46 11.73 0.14
N PRO A 63 -17.34 11.06 0.46
CA PRO A 63 -16.66 11.23 1.74
C PRO A 63 -16.12 12.66 1.95
N ASP A 64 -16.40 13.24 3.12
CA ASP A 64 -15.89 14.54 3.53
C ASP A 64 -14.58 14.44 4.35
N ASP A 65 -14.09 15.55 4.91
CA ASP A 65 -12.86 15.54 5.72
C ASP A 65 -13.05 14.71 6.99
N THR A 66 -14.28 14.67 7.50
CA THR A 66 -14.63 13.91 8.69
C THR A 66 -14.47 12.42 8.43
N VAL A 67 -14.94 11.93 7.27
CA VAL A 67 -14.77 10.54 6.84
C VAL A 67 -13.30 10.21 6.66
N LEU A 68 -12.54 11.05 5.96
CA LEU A 68 -11.10 10.84 5.76
C LEU A 68 -10.35 10.83 7.09
N ASN A 69 -10.63 11.77 7.99
CA ASN A 69 -10.00 11.81 9.31
C ASN A 69 -10.31 10.56 10.13
N ASN A 70 -11.55 10.08 10.07
CA ASN A 70 -11.97 8.85 10.76
C ASN A 70 -11.29 7.60 10.14
N LEU A 71 -11.17 7.54 8.81
CA LEU A 71 -10.44 6.49 8.09
C LEU A 71 -8.97 6.46 8.54
N MET A 72 -8.30 7.61 8.48
CA MET A 72 -6.90 7.76 8.90
C MET A 72 -6.72 7.36 10.36
N LEU A 73 -7.65 7.73 11.24
CA LEU A 73 -7.62 7.34 12.64
C LEU A 73 -7.74 5.83 12.84
N ILE A 74 -8.65 5.17 12.12
CA ILE A 74 -8.82 3.70 12.14
C ILE A 74 -7.53 3.02 11.71
N TYR A 75 -6.91 3.46 10.61
CA TYR A 75 -5.63 2.91 10.15
C TYR A 75 -4.51 3.13 11.16
N TYR A 76 -4.34 4.35 11.65
CA TYR A 76 -3.30 4.71 12.62
C TYR A 76 -3.38 3.85 13.88
N VAL A 77 -4.57 3.76 14.49
CA VAL A 77 -4.77 2.95 15.69
C VAL A 77 -4.54 1.46 15.39
N SER A 78 -5.03 0.96 14.26
CA SER A 78 -4.82 -0.44 13.88
C SER A 78 -3.34 -0.80 13.74
N TYR A 79 -2.51 0.12 13.23
CA TYR A 79 -1.08 -0.08 13.09
C TYR A 79 -0.35 -0.09 14.42
N ILE A 80 -0.72 0.78 15.36
CA ILE A 80 -0.18 0.74 16.73
C ILE A 80 -0.47 -0.62 17.36
N VAL A 81 -1.73 -1.06 17.33
CA VAL A 81 -2.14 -2.34 17.92
C VAL A 81 -1.44 -3.51 17.21
N MET A 82 -1.31 -3.44 15.88
CA MET A 82 -0.57 -4.44 15.10
C MET A 82 0.89 -4.56 15.53
N LEU A 83 1.57 -3.43 15.76
CA LEU A 83 2.95 -3.42 16.24
C LEU A 83 3.04 -4.03 17.64
N GLU A 84 2.17 -3.63 18.57
CA GLU A 84 2.12 -4.13 19.95
C GLU A 84 1.98 -5.66 20.00
N TYR A 85 0.94 -6.21 19.36
CA TYR A 85 0.65 -7.63 19.45
C TYR A 85 1.59 -8.50 18.62
N ARG A 86 2.11 -7.98 17.50
CA ARG A 86 3.16 -8.67 16.77
C ARG A 86 4.44 -8.75 17.60
N HIS A 87 4.80 -7.68 18.30
CA HIS A 87 5.96 -7.68 19.22
C HIS A 87 5.78 -8.71 20.35
N LYS A 88 4.56 -8.82 20.92
CA LYS A 88 4.25 -9.86 21.92
C LYS A 88 4.41 -11.29 21.41
N CYS A 89 4.23 -11.55 20.11
CA CYS A 89 4.42 -12.87 19.50
C CYS A 89 5.86 -13.11 19.06
N TRP A 90 6.48 -12.08 18.50
CA TRP A 90 7.84 -12.07 17.98
C TRP A 90 8.46 -10.70 18.25
N PRO A 91 9.28 -10.60 19.32
CA PRO A 91 9.92 -9.34 19.69
C PRO A 91 10.72 -8.75 18.53
N TYR A 92 10.62 -7.43 18.41
CA TYR A 92 11.33 -6.69 17.38
C TYR A 92 12.72 -6.32 17.87
N GLU A 93 13.71 -6.65 17.05
CA GLU A 93 14.99 -5.94 17.06
C GLU A 93 14.82 -4.55 16.45
N TYR A 94 15.70 -3.60 16.82
CA TYR A 94 15.63 -2.21 16.36
C TYR A 94 15.47 -2.07 14.84
N MET A 95 16.29 -2.81 14.07
CA MET A 95 16.24 -2.78 12.60
C MET A 95 14.98 -3.43 12.01
N ALA A 96 14.43 -4.44 12.70
CA ALA A 96 13.19 -5.07 12.29
C ALA A 96 11.98 -4.15 12.56
N PHE A 97 12.03 -3.41 13.67
CA PHE A 97 11.02 -2.42 14.02
C PHE A 97 11.00 -1.25 13.03
N SER A 98 12.17 -0.66 12.73
CA SER A 98 12.28 0.49 11.81
C SER A 98 11.79 0.14 10.41
N ARG A 99 12.19 -1.02 9.87
CA ARG A 99 11.69 -1.53 8.59
C ARG A 99 10.17 -1.68 8.61
N ARG A 100 9.63 -2.27 9.69
CA ARG A 100 8.18 -2.50 9.80
C ARG A 100 7.40 -1.19 9.86
N ILE A 101 7.90 -0.16 10.53
CA ILE A 101 7.27 1.16 10.51
C ILE A 101 7.24 1.69 9.08
N GLY A 102 8.35 1.60 8.32
CA GLY A 102 8.40 2.02 6.92
C GLY A 102 7.36 1.31 6.05
N GLU A 103 7.23 -0.02 6.19
CA GLU A 103 6.22 -0.83 5.49
C GLU A 103 4.77 -0.40 5.79
N LEU A 104 4.50 0.09 7.01
CA LEU A 104 3.17 0.55 7.41
C LEU A 104 2.91 2.02 7.04
N TRP A 105 3.97 2.82 6.95
CA TRP A 105 3.89 4.24 6.66
C TRP A 105 3.50 4.52 5.20
N GLU A 106 4.07 3.76 4.26
CA GLU A 106 3.77 3.93 2.83
C GLU A 106 2.26 3.82 2.52
N PRO A 107 1.56 2.72 2.88
CA PRO A 107 0.13 2.61 2.60
C PRO A 107 -0.68 3.67 3.36
N PHE A 108 -0.25 4.07 4.56
CA PHE A 108 -0.91 5.13 5.33
C PHE A 108 -0.91 6.47 4.57
N CYS A 109 0.23 6.84 3.98
CA CYS A 109 0.37 8.09 3.24
C CYS A 109 -0.41 8.10 1.91
N LYS A 110 -0.73 6.92 1.37
CA LYS A 110 -1.54 6.81 0.14
C LYS A 110 -3.04 7.00 0.39
N LEU A 111 -3.52 6.82 1.62
CA LEU A 111 -4.96 6.90 1.94
C LEU A 111 -5.60 8.23 1.54
N PRO A 112 -5.02 9.43 1.80
CA PRO A 112 -5.63 10.69 1.39
C PRO A 112 -5.77 10.85 -0.12
N PHE A 113 -4.92 10.18 -0.91
CA PHE A 113 -5.00 10.21 -2.37
C PHE A 113 -6.05 9.23 -2.89
N GLN A 114 -6.16 8.05 -2.27
CA GLN A 114 -7.18 7.05 -2.60
C GLN A 114 -8.60 7.50 -2.24
N TYR A 115 -8.73 8.32 -1.19
CA TYR A 115 -9.99 8.87 -0.70
C TYR A 115 -10.02 10.41 -0.84
N SER A 116 -9.43 10.91 -1.93
CA SER A 116 -9.32 12.35 -2.18
C SER A 116 -10.67 12.98 -2.47
N LYS A 117 -10.89 14.18 -1.92
CA LYS A 117 -12.00 15.07 -2.29
C LYS A 117 -11.85 15.68 -3.67
N LYS A 118 -10.60 15.90 -4.08
CA LYS A 118 -10.29 16.40 -5.41
C LYS A 118 -10.37 15.23 -6.37
N ASP A 119 -10.88 15.49 -7.56
CA ASP A 119 -10.82 14.54 -8.65
C ASP A 119 -9.34 14.28 -8.96
N LEU A 120 -8.85 13.14 -8.50
CA LEU A 120 -7.48 12.69 -8.68
C LEU A 120 -7.54 11.39 -9.46
N GLU A 121 -6.92 11.41 -10.63
CA GLU A 121 -6.71 10.20 -11.42
C GLU A 121 -5.38 9.58 -11.04
N GLU A 122 -5.38 8.27 -10.79
CA GLU A 122 -4.15 7.52 -10.64
C GLU A 122 -3.42 7.50 -11.98
N TYR A 123 -2.31 8.22 -12.08
CA TYR A 123 -1.43 8.13 -13.24
C TYR A 123 -0.82 6.73 -13.29
N LYS A 124 -1.30 5.91 -14.22
CA LYS A 124 -0.70 4.60 -14.51
C LYS A 124 0.44 4.81 -15.50
N PRO A 125 1.71 4.67 -15.07
CA PRO A 125 2.82 4.83 -15.97
C PRO A 125 2.72 3.80 -17.09
N LYS A 126 3.04 4.24 -18.32
CA LYS A 126 3.16 3.33 -19.46
C LYS A 126 4.29 2.34 -19.18
N THR A 127 4.20 1.13 -19.73
CA THR A 127 5.25 0.12 -19.55
C THR A 127 6.53 0.56 -20.26
N PHE A 128 7.69 0.11 -19.76
CA PHE A 128 8.97 0.40 -20.40
C PHE A 128 8.99 0.03 -21.89
N ALA A 129 8.42 -1.14 -22.23
CA ALA A 129 8.31 -1.60 -23.62
C ALA A 129 7.50 -0.63 -24.48
N TYR A 130 6.37 -0.14 -23.95
CA TYR A 130 5.56 0.85 -24.66
C TYR A 130 6.34 2.14 -24.89
N VAL A 131 7.00 2.68 -23.85
CA VAL A 131 7.78 3.93 -23.96
C VAL A 131 8.96 3.76 -24.93
N LYS A 132 9.62 2.59 -24.92
CA LYS A 132 10.70 2.27 -25.86
C LYS A 132 10.18 2.30 -27.30
N ASN A 133 9.06 1.65 -27.57
CA ASN A 133 8.48 1.63 -28.91
C ASN A 133 8.02 3.02 -29.35
N GLU A 134 7.38 3.79 -28.45
CA GLU A 134 6.97 5.17 -28.71
C GLU A 134 8.17 6.07 -29.05
N ILE A 135 9.29 5.93 -28.34
CA ILE A 135 10.53 6.67 -28.65
C ILE A 135 11.07 6.24 -30.02
N ASN A 136 11.09 4.94 -30.31
CA ASN A 136 11.57 4.42 -31.59
C ASN A 136 10.72 4.95 -32.74
N GLU A 137 9.39 4.84 -32.66
CA GLU A 137 8.44 5.33 -33.67
C GLU A 137 8.58 6.85 -33.90
N ASN A 138 8.69 7.64 -32.84
CA ASN A 138 8.94 9.09 -32.96
C ASN A 138 10.26 9.40 -33.66
N PHE A 139 11.29 8.59 -33.43
CA PHE A 139 12.59 8.75 -34.07
C PHE A 139 12.54 8.33 -35.56
N LEU A 140 11.78 7.27 -35.90
CA LEU A 140 11.50 6.90 -37.29
C LEU A 140 10.76 8.03 -38.01
N GLU A 141 9.68 8.54 -37.42
CA GLU A 141 8.94 9.68 -37.99
C GLU A 141 9.82 10.92 -38.16
N TYR A 142 10.76 11.17 -37.26
CA TYR A 142 11.69 12.28 -37.35
C TYR A 142 12.67 12.09 -38.52
N ILE A 143 13.25 10.89 -38.69
CA ILE A 143 14.13 10.57 -39.81
C ILE A 143 13.38 10.66 -41.15
N ASP A 144 12.12 10.23 -41.19
CA ASP A 144 11.31 10.31 -42.41
C ASP A 144 11.00 11.75 -42.80
N LYS A 145 10.81 12.64 -41.82
CA LYS A 145 10.66 14.09 -42.02
C LYS A 145 11.96 14.80 -42.43
N LEU A 146 13.13 14.18 -42.22
CA LEU A 146 14.38 14.71 -42.76
C LEU A 146 14.39 14.50 -44.28
N ASN A 147 14.52 15.60 -45.02
CA ASN A 147 14.54 15.62 -46.48
C ASN A 147 15.91 15.20 -47.02
N ILE A 148 16.34 13.98 -46.65
CA ILE A 148 17.60 13.36 -47.05
C ILE A 148 17.39 12.68 -48.41
N SER A 149 18.28 12.96 -49.37
CA SER A 149 18.10 12.59 -50.78
C SER A 149 18.46 11.14 -51.11
N GLU A 150 19.08 10.39 -50.19
CA GLU A 150 19.51 9.01 -50.41
C GLU A 150 18.89 8.05 -49.37
N ASP A 151 18.12 7.07 -49.85
CA ASP A 151 17.51 6.03 -49.02
C ASP A 151 18.55 5.19 -48.24
N VAL A 152 19.79 5.14 -48.73
CA VAL A 152 20.92 4.44 -48.10
C VAL A 152 21.41 5.16 -46.84
N GLU A 153 21.40 6.49 -46.80
CA GLU A 153 21.79 7.26 -45.61
C GLU A 153 20.75 7.15 -44.51
N LYS A 154 19.45 7.09 -44.86
CA LYS A 154 18.38 6.82 -43.89
C LYS A 154 18.53 5.45 -43.23
N SER A 155 18.80 4.40 -44.01
CA SER A 155 19.10 3.05 -43.51
C SER A 155 20.26 3.02 -42.53
N ASN A 156 21.37 3.70 -42.84
CA ASN A 156 22.54 3.74 -41.95
C ASN A 156 22.25 4.46 -40.61
N ILE A 157 21.44 5.53 -40.62
CA ILE A 157 21.04 6.22 -39.39
C ILE A 157 20.15 5.31 -38.54
N TYR A 158 19.26 4.53 -39.18
CA TYR A 158 18.42 3.54 -38.50
C TYR A 158 19.25 2.46 -37.80
N ASP A 159 20.16 1.83 -38.53
CA ASP A 159 20.99 0.76 -37.98
C ASP A 159 21.87 1.28 -36.83
N THR A 160 22.42 2.49 -36.95
CA THR A 160 23.27 3.09 -35.90
C THR A 160 22.50 3.49 -34.64
N ALA A 161 21.23 3.89 -34.77
CA ALA A 161 20.42 4.37 -33.65
C ALA A 161 19.77 3.23 -32.84
N PHE A 162 19.53 2.07 -33.45
CA PHE A 162 18.79 0.97 -32.85
C PHE A 162 19.59 -0.32 -32.63
N ASP A 163 20.79 -0.47 -33.20
CA ASP A 163 21.70 -1.56 -32.84
C ASP A 163 22.44 -1.28 -31.51
N LYS A 164 21.75 -1.64 -30.41
CA LYS A 164 22.34 -2.12 -29.13
C LYS A 164 21.27 -2.69 -28.20
#